data_AF-A0A9E0PL45-F1
#
_entry.id   AF-A0A9E0PL45-F1
#
_cell.length_a   1.000
_cell.length_b   1.000
_cell.length_c   1.000
_cell.angle_alpha   90.00
_cell.angle_beta   90.00
_cell.angle_gamma   90.00
#
_symmetry.space_group_name_H-M   'P 1'
#
loop_
_entity.id
_entity.type
_entity.pdbx_description
1 polymer ?
#
loop_
_entity_poly.entity_id
_entity_poly.type
_entity_poly.pdbx_seq_one_letter_code
_entity_poly.pdbx_strand_id
1 'polypeptide(L)' 'MLRITLTKGLVGKRDDQKKVVRALGLRKFNSSVLHADSPTIRGMVNKVHHLVTVVEEKEAAAPAKSAKKAK' A
#
# COMPACT_ATOMS: atom_id res chain seq x y z
N MET A 1 -7.29 -7.39 7.47
CA MET A 1 -6.60 -6.99 6.22
C MET A 1 -5.68 -5.81 6.50
N LEU A 2 -4.63 -5.62 5.70
CA LEU A 2 -3.75 -4.46 5.79
C LEU A 2 -4.10 -3.46 4.70
N ARG A 3 -4.55 -2.27 5.09
CA ARG A 3 -4.72 -1.15 4.17
C ARG A 3 -3.42 -0.36 4.13
N ILE A 4 -2.75 -0.40 2.99
CA ILE A 4 -1.45 0.27 2.79
C ILE A 4 -1.69 1.51 1.94
N THR A 5 -1.28 2.68 2.44
CA THR A 5 -1.43 3.97 1.76
C THR A 5 -0.08 4.61 1.52
N LEU A 6 0.19 5.10 0.30
CA LEU A 6 1.43 5.83 -0.01
C LEU A 6 1.31 7.30 0.40
N THR A 7 1.94 7.68 1.50
CA THR A 7 1.85 9.05 2.07
C THR A 7 3.04 9.93 1.72
N LYS A 8 4.18 9.35 1.31
CA LYS A 8 5.34 10.11 0.82
C LYS A 8 5.65 9.83 -0.64
N GLY A 9 6.11 10.86 -1.34
CA GLY A 9 6.50 10.77 -2.74
C GLY A 9 7.72 9.86 -2.97
N LEU A 10 7.76 9.27 -4.17
CA LEU A 10 8.82 8.34 -4.61
C LEU A 10 10.02 9.04 -5.27
N VAL A 11 9.95 10.36 -5.46
CA VAL A 11 11.03 11.15 -6.08
C VAL A 11 12.27 11.13 -5.16
N GLY A 12 13.45 10.91 -5.75
CA GLY A 12 14.72 10.82 -5.02
C GLY A 12 14.86 9.60 -4.09
N LYS A 13 13.95 8.62 -4.15
CA LYS A 13 14.06 7.37 -3.40
C LYS A 13 14.89 6.34 -4.16
N ARG A 14 15.46 5.38 -3.43
CA ARG A 14 16.23 4.27 -4.01
C ARG A 14 15.36 3.45 -4.96
N ASP A 15 15.92 2.97 -6.05
CA ASP A 15 15.16 2.21 -7.05
C ASP A 15 14.58 0.91 -6.50
N ASP A 16 15.25 0.29 -5.53
CA ASP A 16 14.74 -0.87 -4.81
C ASP A 16 13.41 -0.58 -4.10
N GLN A 17 13.31 0.59 -3.47
CA GLN A 17 12.09 1.03 -2.78
C GLN A 17 10.98 1.33 -3.79
N LYS A 18 11.32 1.98 -4.92
CA LYS A 18 10.36 2.22 -6.00
C LYS A 18 9.80 0.91 -6.56
N LYS A 19 10.63 -0.13 -6.73
CA LYS A 19 10.20 -1.45 -7.17
C LYS A 19 9.23 -2.09 -6.17
N VAL A 20 9.54 -2.03 -4.88
CA VAL A 20 8.67 -2.58 -3.81
C VAL A 20 7.33 -1.86 -3.78
N VAL A 21 7.31 -0.53 -3.80
CA VAL A 21 6.06 0.26 -3.78
C VAL A 21 5.21 -0.02 -5.03
N ARG A 22 5.84 -0.17 -6.22
CA ARG A 22 5.15 -0.59 -7.44
C ARG A 22 4.60 -2.01 -7.35
N ALA A 23 5.35 -2.94 -6.77
CA ALA A 23 4.92 -4.33 -6.57
C ALA A 23 3.74 -4.44 -5.59
N LEU A 24 3.65 -3.54 -4.60
CA LEU A 24 2.48 -3.40 -3.72
C LEU A 24 1.24 -2.81 -4.44
N GLY A 25 1.39 -2.33 -5.68
CA GLY A 25 0.31 -1.73 -6.47
C GLY A 25 0.12 -0.22 -6.25
N LEU A 26 1.03 0.43 -5.52
CA LEU A 26 0.93 1.85 -5.18
C LEU A 26 1.59 2.71 -6.26
N ARG A 27 0.79 3.16 -7.23
CA ARG A 27 1.29 3.93 -8.40
C ARG A 27 1.10 5.45 -8.26
N LYS A 28 0.10 5.90 -7.51
CA LYS A 28 -0.22 7.33 -7.32
C LYS A 28 0.03 7.75 -5.87
N PHE A 29 0.34 9.04 -5.67
CA PHE A 29 0.38 9.63 -4.34
C PHE A 29 -0.99 9.51 -3.66
N ASN A 30 -1.02 9.20 -2.36
CA ASN A 30 -2.24 8.91 -1.59
C ASN A 30 -3.12 7.77 -2.14
N SER A 31 -2.58 6.90 -3.01
CA SER A 31 -3.29 5.67 -3.36
C SER A 31 -3.23 4.68 -2.19
N SER A 32 -4.33 3.94 -2.00
CA SER A 32 -4.43 2.90 -0.98
C SER A 32 -4.80 1.57 -1.62
N VAL A 33 -4.19 0.48 -1.16
CA VAL A 33 -4.47 -0.89 -1.61
C VAL A 33 -4.66 -1.77 -0.39
N LEU A 34 -5.64 -2.68 -0.48
CA LEU A 34 -5.90 -3.69 0.54
C LEU A 34 -5.11 -4.96 0.20
N HIS A 35 -4.35 -5.44 1.17
CA HIS A 35 -3.62 -6.70 1.09
C HIS A 35 -4.00 -7.63 2.22
N ALA A 36 -3.92 -8.93 1.97
CA ALA A 36 -3.99 -9.94 3.02
C ALA A 36 -2.77 -9.81 3.95
N ASP A 37 -2.96 -10.15 5.21
CA ASP A 37 -1.86 -10.15 6.17
C ASP A 37 -1.00 -11.39 5.94
N SER A 38 0.13 -11.19 5.26
CA SER A 38 1.10 -12.23 4.92
C SER A 38 2.50 -11.78 5.32
N PRO A 39 3.36 -12.69 5.81
CA PRO A 39 4.75 -12.36 6.16
C PRO A 39 5.52 -11.72 5.00
N THR A 40 5.21 -12.09 3.76
CA THR A 40 5.81 -11.49 2.56
C THR A 40 5.43 -10.01 2.42
N ILE A 41 4.14 -9.67 2.59
CA ILE A 41 3.65 -8.29 2.53
C ILE A 41 4.23 -7.47 3.69
N ARG A 42 4.27 -8.03 4.91
CA ARG A 42 4.90 -7.39 6.06
C ARG A 42 6.38 -7.09 5.80
N GLY A 43 7.13 -8.02 5.21
CA GLY A 43 8.53 -7.80 4.83
C GLY A 43 8.70 -6.67 3.81
N MET A 44 7.85 -6.63 2.79
CA MET A 44 7.83 -5.54 1.80
C MET A 44 7.52 -4.20 2.44
N VAL A 45 6.50 -4.13 3.29
CA VAL A 45 6.09 -2.93 4.04
C VAL A 45 7.22 -2.46 4.95
N ASN A 46 7.87 -3.35 5.70
CA ASN A 46 8.98 -2.99 6.59
C ASN A 46 10.13 -2.31 5.84
N LYS A 47 10.42 -2.73 4.60
CA LYS A 47 11.44 -2.09 3.75
C LYS A 47 11.08 -0.66 3.35
N VAL A 48 9.79 -0.32 3.30
CA VAL A 48 9.29 1.00 2.88
C VAL A 48 8.43 1.71 3.94
N HIS A 49 8.58 1.32 5.22
CA HIS A 49 7.73 1.76 6.34
C HIS A 49 7.62 3.28 6.48
N HIS A 50 8.67 4.03 6.10
CA HIS A 50 8.70 5.50 6.17
C HIS A 50 7.99 6.19 5.00
N LEU A 51 7.61 5.44 3.96
CA LEU A 51 6.88 5.93 2.77
C LEU A 51 5.40 5.60 2.81
N VAL A 52 5.02 4.57 3.56
CA VAL A 52 3.67 4.04 3.61
C VAL A 52 3.08 4.15 5.00
N THR A 53 1.77 4.34 5.06
CA THR A 53 0.98 4.24 6.29
C THR A 53 0.13 2.98 6.19
N VAL A 54 0.20 2.14 7.23
CA VAL A 54 -0.53 0.88 7.30
C VAL A 54 -1.62 1.03 8.35
N VAL A 55 -2.84 0.67 7.95
CA VAL A 55 -3.99 0.59 8.87
C VAL A 55 -4.41 -0.88 8.90
N GLU A 56 -4.49 -1.43 10.12
CA GLU A 56 -5.03 -2.76 10.35
C GLU A 56 -6.56 -2.67 10.39
N GLU A 57 -7.20 -3.11 9.32
CA GLU A 57 -8.65 -3.23 9.26
C GLU A 57 -8.99 -4.63 9.80
N LYS A 58 -9.34 -4.71 11.09
CA LYS A 58 -9.93 -5.90 11.70
C LYS A 58 -11.35 -6.03 11.19
N GLU A 59 -11.66 -7.18 10.62
CA GLU A 59 -12.94 -7.47 10.01
C GLU A 59 -14.07 -7.37 11.03
N ALA A 60 -14.94 -6.38 10.86
CA ALA A 60 -16.35 -6.48 11.17
C ALA A 60 -17.15 -5.89 9.99
N ALA A 61 -17.77 -6.80 9.23
CA ALA A 61 -18.91 -6.61 8.33
C ALA A 61 -18.79 -5.68 7.10
N ALA A 62 -18.99 -6.34 5.95
CA ALA A 62 -19.64 -5.88 4.72
C ALA A 62 -18.86 -5.00 3.71
N PRO A 63 -18.89 -5.36 2.41
CA PRO A 63 -18.03 -4.79 1.38
C PRO A 63 -18.61 -3.48 0.84
N ALA A 64 -17.98 -2.36 1.15
CA ALA A 64 -18.25 -1.08 0.49
C ALA A 64 -17.23 -0.81 -0.63
N LYS A 65 -17.51 -1.43 -1.78
CA LYS A 65 -17.37 -0.91 -3.15
C LYS A 65 -16.08 -0.18 -3.53
N SER A 66 -15.37 -0.80 -4.46
CA SER A 66 -14.54 -0.17 -5.49
C SER A 66 -15.13 1.12 -6.08
N ALA A 67 -14.37 2.20 -6.08
CA ALA A 67 -14.45 3.31 -7.03
C ALA A 67 -13.08 4.02 -7.05
N LYS A 68 -12.44 4.37 -8.16
CA LYS A 68 -12.90 4.44 -9.54
C LYS A 68 -11.69 4.37 -10.48
N LYS A 69 -11.80 3.52 -11.50
CA LYS A 69 -11.02 3.49 -12.74
C LYS A 69 -11.28 4.79 -13.51
N ALA A 70 -10.27 5.25 -14.24
CA ALA A 70 -10.31 6.41 -15.14
C ALA A 70 -11.33 6.24 -16.28
N LYS A 71 -12.03 7.33 -16.61
CA LYS A 71 -12.24 7.87 -17.96
C LYS A 71 -12.50 9.37 -17.81
#